data_AF-A0A0D3K4U7-F1
#
_entry.id   AF-A0A0D3K4U7-F1
#
_cell.length_a   1.000
_cell.length_b   1.000
_cell.length_c   1.000
_cell.angle_alpha   90.00
_cell.angle_beta   90.00
_cell.angle_gamma   90.00
#
_symmetry.space_group_name_H-M   'P 1'
#
loop_
_entity.id
_entity.type
_entity.pdbx_description
1 polymer ?
#
loop_
_entity_poly.entity_id
_entity_poly.type
_entity_poly.pdbx_seq_one_letter_code
_entity_poly.pdbx_strand_id
1 'polypeptide(L)'
;MPARWLLLFTAVAAADEAADRERWPLIYAAGEGDAARVHELLDAGHGTSERSADGETALHVAGIKGDEATVRALINGGADIGQDSLRERMAAAAAKLPYKPCRGKSEGDSCSLCAPADEDCFETMELKACSADGKCHSAASGGEVDDMPM
;
A
#
# COMPACT_ATOMS: atom_id res chain seq x y z
N MET A 1 -10.66 0.70 46.97
CA MET A 1 -11.72 0.49 45.94
C MET A 1 -11.23 1.04 44.60
N PRO A 2 -10.53 0.26 43.76
CA PRO A 2 -10.05 0.74 42.46
C PRO A 2 -11.04 0.36 41.35
N ALA A 3 -12.28 0.84 41.44
CA ALA A 3 -13.33 0.55 40.44
C ALA A 3 -13.75 1.79 39.65
N ARG A 4 -12.87 2.81 39.59
CA ARG A 4 -13.16 4.11 38.95
C ARG A 4 -12.35 4.37 37.68
N TRP A 5 -11.39 3.51 37.35
CA TRP A 5 -10.56 3.61 36.14
C TRP A 5 -11.00 2.72 34.99
N LEU A 6 -11.80 1.67 35.25
CA LEU A 6 -12.29 0.77 34.19
C LEU A 6 -13.41 1.38 33.32
N LEU A 7 -14.05 2.47 33.77
CA LEU A 7 -15.13 3.12 33.02
C LEU A 7 -14.65 4.19 32.03
N LEU A 8 -13.37 4.58 32.07
CA LEU A 8 -12.83 5.61 31.17
C LEU A 8 -12.26 5.01 29.88
N PHE A 9 -11.85 3.74 29.89
CA PHE A 9 -11.22 3.11 28.71
C PHE A 9 -12.24 2.67 27.65
N THR A 10 -13.46 2.27 28.05
CA THR A 10 -14.52 1.85 27.12
C THR A 10 -15.27 3.02 26.50
N ALA A 11 -15.38 4.15 27.22
CA ALA A 11 -16.05 5.35 26.73
C ALA A 11 -15.24 6.06 25.62
N VAL A 12 -13.90 6.00 25.67
CA VAL A 12 -13.02 6.64 24.68
C VAL A 12 -13.12 5.96 23.31
N ALA A 13 -13.19 4.63 23.24
CA ALA A 13 -13.28 3.91 21.96
C ALA A 13 -14.62 4.11 21.24
N ALA A 14 -15.73 4.18 21.98
CA ALA A 14 -17.05 4.41 21.39
C ALA A 14 -17.26 5.86 20.89
N ALA A 15 -16.60 6.84 21.54
CA ALA A 15 -16.65 8.23 21.13
C ALA A 15 -15.95 8.48 19.78
N ASP A 16 -14.88 7.72 19.51
CA ASP A 16 -14.10 7.82 18.27
C ASP A 16 -14.89 7.25 17.08
N GLU A 17 -15.52 6.08 17.22
CA GLU A 17 -16.31 5.50 16.13
C GLU A 17 -17.53 6.35 15.74
N ALA A 18 -18.19 7.01 16.69
CA ALA A 18 -19.32 7.87 16.39
C ALA A 18 -18.88 9.11 15.59
N ALA A 19 -17.75 9.69 15.96
CA ALA A 19 -17.14 10.81 15.24
C ALA A 19 -16.68 10.40 13.82
N ASP A 20 -16.14 9.20 13.66
CA ASP A 20 -15.71 8.67 12.37
C ASP A 20 -16.88 8.36 11.43
N ARG A 21 -18.02 7.87 11.96
CA ARG A 21 -19.26 7.69 11.19
C ARG A 21 -19.81 9.02 10.67
N GLU A 22 -19.70 10.09 11.44
CA GLU A 22 -20.07 11.44 11.01
C GLU A 22 -19.07 12.02 10.02
N ARG A 23 -17.79 11.68 10.16
CA ARG A 23 -16.71 12.19 9.31
C ARG A 23 -16.65 11.52 7.94
N TRP A 24 -16.97 10.23 7.84
CA TRP A 24 -16.95 9.47 6.59
C TRP A 24 -18.22 8.62 6.39
N PRO A 25 -19.39 9.27 6.23
CA PRO A 25 -20.67 8.57 6.17
C PRO A 25 -20.76 7.62 4.98
N LEU A 26 -20.14 7.97 3.85
CA LEU A 26 -20.16 7.14 2.62
C LEU A 26 -19.33 5.85 2.79
N ILE A 27 -18.18 5.94 3.45
CA ILE A 27 -17.31 4.78 3.73
C ILE A 27 -18.02 3.82 4.67
N TYR A 28 -18.68 4.35 5.70
CA TYR A 28 -19.40 3.54 6.67
C TYR A 28 -20.65 2.89 6.07
N ALA A 29 -21.46 3.62 5.29
CA ALA A 29 -22.61 3.05 4.58
C ALA A 29 -22.19 1.93 3.61
N ALA A 30 -21.08 2.13 2.89
CA ALA A 30 -20.49 1.11 2.05
C ALA A 30 -19.98 -0.10 2.84
N GLY A 31 -19.40 0.15 4.02
CA GLY A 31 -18.99 -0.86 4.97
C GLY A 31 -20.13 -1.59 5.65
N GLU A 32 -21.35 -1.05 5.67
CA GLU A 32 -22.55 -1.77 6.13
C GLU A 32 -23.23 -2.56 5.01
N GLY A 33 -22.92 -2.24 3.74
CA GLY A 33 -23.61 -2.79 2.57
C GLY A 33 -24.96 -2.12 2.31
N ASP A 34 -25.15 -0.90 2.82
CA ASP A 34 -26.38 -0.15 2.65
C ASP A 34 -26.35 0.65 1.35
N ALA A 35 -26.63 -0.05 0.24
CA ALA A 35 -26.65 0.55 -1.09
C ALA A 35 -27.64 1.72 -1.21
N ALA A 36 -28.76 1.69 -0.46
CA ALA A 36 -29.75 2.77 -0.47
C ALA A 36 -29.17 4.04 0.16
N ARG A 37 -28.53 3.90 1.33
CA ARG A 37 -27.86 5.01 2.00
C ARG A 37 -26.66 5.53 1.21
N VAL A 38 -25.94 4.66 0.51
CA VAL A 38 -24.89 5.07 -0.44
C VAL A 38 -25.47 5.94 -1.54
N HIS A 39 -26.59 5.56 -2.15
CA HIS A 39 -27.26 6.39 -3.15
C HIS A 39 -27.66 7.77 -2.60
N GLU A 40 -28.30 7.83 -1.43
CA GLU A 40 -28.68 9.10 -0.81
C GLU A 40 -27.48 10.03 -0.56
N LEU A 41 -26.36 9.47 -0.11
CA LEU A 41 -25.14 10.25 0.17
C LEU A 41 -24.49 10.76 -1.13
N LEU A 42 -24.49 9.95 -2.18
CA LEU A 42 -24.00 10.36 -3.51
C LEU A 42 -24.88 11.46 -4.12
N ASP A 43 -26.20 11.32 -4.01
CA ASP A 43 -27.16 12.33 -4.47
C ASP A 43 -27.04 13.65 -3.68
N ALA A 44 -26.64 13.57 -2.41
CA ALA A 44 -26.30 14.72 -1.58
C ALA A 44 -24.95 15.37 -1.93
N GLY A 45 -24.20 14.81 -2.89
CA GLY A 45 -22.93 15.36 -3.39
C GLY A 45 -21.70 14.97 -2.58
N HIS A 46 -21.76 13.90 -1.78
CA HIS A 46 -20.56 13.40 -1.08
C HIS A 46 -19.52 12.87 -2.07
N GLY A 47 -18.25 13.11 -1.76
CA GLY A 47 -17.14 12.65 -2.59
C GLY A 47 -16.92 11.15 -2.44
N THR A 48 -16.66 10.46 -3.55
CA THR A 48 -16.37 9.02 -3.59
C THR A 48 -14.91 8.67 -3.30
N SER A 49 -14.01 9.67 -3.36
CA SER A 49 -12.57 9.48 -3.17
C SER A 49 -12.08 9.75 -1.74
N GLU A 50 -13.00 10.03 -0.81
CA GLU A 50 -12.63 10.26 0.59
C GLU A 50 -11.98 9.02 1.20
N ARG A 51 -11.05 9.27 2.13
CA ARG A 51 -10.25 8.23 2.79
C ARG A 51 -10.49 8.26 4.30
N SER A 52 -10.75 7.09 4.89
CA SER A 52 -10.83 6.90 6.34
C SER A 52 -9.48 7.11 7.02
N ALA A 53 -9.44 7.03 8.35
CA ALA A 53 -8.20 7.05 9.12
C ALA A 53 -7.17 5.99 8.67
N ASP A 54 -7.64 4.85 8.16
CA ASP A 54 -6.82 3.75 7.62
C ASP A 54 -6.45 3.93 6.13
N GLY A 55 -6.87 5.04 5.52
CA GLY A 55 -6.66 5.33 4.10
C GLY A 55 -7.61 4.60 3.16
N GLU A 56 -8.69 4.00 3.67
CA GLU A 56 -9.66 3.23 2.89
C GLU A 56 -10.73 4.14 2.27
N THR A 57 -11.22 3.81 1.08
CA THR A 57 -12.34 4.50 0.42
C THR A 57 -13.60 3.65 0.56
N ALA A 58 -14.76 4.23 0.26
CA ALA A 58 -16.03 3.49 0.28
C ALA A 58 -15.98 2.23 -0.62
N LEU A 59 -15.30 2.31 -1.77
CA LEU A 59 -15.15 1.18 -2.67
C LEU A 59 -14.24 0.07 -2.11
N HIS A 60 -13.22 0.41 -1.31
CA HIS A 60 -12.39 -0.60 -0.63
C HIS A 60 -13.25 -1.44 0.32
N VAL A 61 -14.03 -0.79 1.18
CA VAL A 61 -14.79 -1.49 2.21
C VAL A 61 -15.93 -2.31 1.58
N ALA A 62 -16.63 -1.76 0.58
CA ALA A 62 -17.65 -2.50 -0.17
C ALA A 62 -17.07 -3.71 -0.92
N GLY A 63 -15.88 -3.55 -1.54
CA GLY A 63 -15.19 -4.62 -2.24
C GLY A 63 -14.72 -5.75 -1.32
N ILE A 64 -14.18 -5.42 -0.14
CA ILE A 64 -13.76 -6.41 0.87
C ILE A 64 -14.96 -7.24 1.34
N LYS A 65 -16.12 -6.61 1.52
CA LYS A 65 -17.36 -7.31 1.86
C LYS A 65 -17.95 -8.15 0.73
N GLY A 66 -17.58 -7.88 -0.51
CA GLY A 66 -18.13 -8.55 -1.69
C GLY A 66 -19.58 -8.15 -1.98
N ASP A 67 -20.02 -6.98 -1.52
CA ASP A 67 -21.38 -6.51 -1.76
C ASP A 67 -21.49 -5.86 -3.14
N GLU A 68 -21.91 -6.65 -4.11
CA GLU A 68 -22.05 -6.24 -5.51
C GLU A 68 -23.01 -5.06 -5.70
N ALA A 69 -24.10 -4.98 -4.93
CA ALA A 69 -25.09 -3.92 -5.06
C ALA A 69 -24.48 -2.56 -4.67
N THR A 70 -23.79 -2.55 -3.53
CA THR A 70 -23.09 -1.37 -3.01
C THR A 70 -21.91 -0.96 -3.90
N VAL A 71 -21.14 -1.93 -4.40
CA VAL A 71 -20.05 -1.67 -5.38
C VAL A 71 -20.61 -1.02 -6.64
N ARG A 72 -21.71 -1.55 -7.19
CA ARG A 72 -22.35 -0.96 -8.39
C ARG A 72 -22.88 0.45 -8.13
N ALA A 73 -23.48 0.70 -6.97
CA ALA A 73 -23.95 2.02 -6.58
C ALA A 73 -22.81 3.04 -6.55
N LEU A 74 -21.68 2.68 -5.93
CA LEU A 74 -20.48 3.53 -5.88
C LEU A 74 -19.89 3.79 -7.27
N ILE A 75 -19.74 2.76 -8.11
CA ILE A 75 -19.22 2.90 -9.48
C ILE A 75 -20.12 3.81 -10.31
N ASN A 76 -21.44 3.63 -10.23
CA ASN A 76 -22.40 4.48 -10.93
C ASN A 76 -22.38 5.93 -10.40
N GLY A 77 -22.07 6.11 -9.12
CA GLY A 77 -21.82 7.42 -8.49
C GLY A 77 -20.50 8.07 -8.86
N GLY A 78 -19.73 7.49 -9.80
CA GLY A 78 -18.43 8.01 -10.19
C GLY A 78 -17.32 7.70 -9.19
N ALA A 79 -17.48 6.69 -8.34
CA ALA A 79 -16.36 6.18 -7.56
C ALA A 79 -15.31 5.63 -8.50
N ASP A 80 -14.11 6.19 -8.38
CA ASP A 80 -12.98 5.72 -9.16
C ASP A 80 -12.70 4.27 -8.77
N ILE A 81 -12.58 3.39 -9.75
CA ILE A 81 -12.27 1.95 -9.57
C ILE A 81 -10.77 1.79 -9.28
N GLY A 82 -10.17 2.83 -8.68
CA GLY A 82 -8.76 3.17 -8.72
C GLY A 82 -7.86 1.97 -8.49
N GLN A 83 -7.34 1.45 -9.61
CA GLN A 83 -6.12 0.67 -9.69
C GLN A 83 -5.00 1.31 -8.86
N ASP A 84 -5.07 2.62 -8.65
CA ASP A 84 -4.13 3.43 -7.87
C ASP A 84 -4.10 3.11 -6.39
N SER A 85 -5.16 2.59 -5.77
CA SER A 85 -5.09 2.22 -4.35
C SER A 85 -4.41 0.86 -4.14
N LEU A 86 -4.71 -0.12 -5.00
CA LEU A 86 -3.99 -1.39 -5.06
C LEU A 86 -2.54 -1.15 -5.49
N ARG A 87 -2.32 -0.28 -6.47
CA ARG A 87 -0.98 0.10 -6.95
C ARG A 87 -0.23 0.93 -5.92
N GLU A 88 -0.84 1.83 -5.15
CA GLU A 88 -0.22 2.52 -4.01
C GLU A 88 0.13 1.52 -2.92
N ARG A 89 -0.78 0.62 -2.54
CA ARG A 89 -0.51 -0.41 -1.52
C ARG A 89 0.57 -1.37 -1.98
N MET A 90 0.57 -1.78 -3.25
CA MET A 90 1.60 -2.64 -3.83
C MET A 90 2.92 -1.92 -4.04
N ALA A 91 2.92 -0.64 -4.43
CA ALA A 91 4.12 0.17 -4.58
C ALA A 91 4.71 0.48 -3.20
N ALA A 92 3.90 0.84 -2.21
CA ALA A 92 4.33 1.03 -0.82
C ALA A 92 4.82 -0.29 -0.20
N ALA A 93 4.20 -1.43 -0.53
CA ALA A 93 4.69 -2.74 -0.12
C ALA A 93 6.00 -3.10 -0.85
N ALA A 94 6.12 -2.81 -2.15
CA ALA A 94 7.31 -3.07 -2.95
C ALA A 94 8.50 -2.18 -2.54
N ALA A 95 8.25 -0.91 -2.20
CA ALA A 95 9.25 0.01 -1.67
C ALA A 95 9.83 -0.47 -0.34
N LYS A 96 9.08 -1.28 0.42
CA LYS A 96 9.53 -1.91 1.67
C LYS A 96 10.19 -3.28 1.47
N LEU A 97 10.13 -3.87 0.27
CA LEU A 97 10.80 -5.14 0.00
C LEU A 97 12.29 -4.88 -0.31
N PRO A 98 13.19 -5.78 0.12
CA PRO A 98 14.59 -5.67 -0.25
C PRO A 98 14.73 -5.74 -1.77
N TYR A 99 15.26 -4.68 -2.38
CA TYR A 99 15.57 -4.64 -3.79
C TYR A 99 16.63 -5.71 -4.12
N LYS A 100 16.30 -6.63 -5.04
CA LYS A 100 17.17 -7.73 -5.48
C LYS A 100 17.47 -7.62 -6.97
N PRO A 101 18.52 -6.87 -7.37
CA PRO A 101 18.78 -6.50 -8.77
C PRO A 101 19.11 -7.69 -9.70
N CYS A 102 19.58 -8.80 -9.14
CA CYS A 102 19.94 -10.01 -9.88
C CYS A 102 18.92 -11.14 -9.77
N ARG A 103 17.73 -10.88 -9.21
CA ARG A 103 16.69 -11.92 -9.09
C ARG A 103 16.22 -12.35 -10.49
N GLY A 104 16.49 -13.61 -10.85
CA GLY A 104 16.09 -14.20 -12.14
C GLY A 104 17.04 -13.88 -13.30
N LYS A 105 18.24 -13.39 -13.02
CA LYS A 105 19.29 -13.10 -14.01
C LYS A 105 20.42 -14.15 -13.96
N SER A 106 21.11 -14.33 -15.08
CA SER A 106 22.35 -15.13 -15.16
C SER A 106 23.55 -14.36 -14.62
N GLU A 107 24.60 -15.10 -14.25
CA GLU A 107 25.92 -14.53 -13.98
C GLU A 107 26.40 -13.74 -15.20
N GLY A 108 26.94 -12.54 -14.96
CA GLY A 108 27.39 -11.62 -16.01
C GLY A 108 26.31 -10.67 -16.57
N ASP A 109 25.03 -10.88 -16.25
CA ASP A 109 23.97 -9.97 -16.69
C ASP A 109 24.10 -8.59 -16.04
N SER A 110 23.76 -7.54 -16.79
CA SER A 110 23.81 -6.16 -16.29
C SER A 110 22.83 -5.94 -15.13
N CYS A 111 23.27 -5.24 -14.10
CA CYS A 111 22.46 -4.89 -12.93
C CYS A 111 22.72 -3.45 -12.47
N SER A 112 21.86 -2.95 -11.59
CA SER A 112 21.98 -1.64 -10.94
C SER A 112 21.99 -1.82 -9.43
N LEU A 113 22.83 -1.07 -8.74
CA LEU A 113 22.88 -1.09 -7.27
C LEU A 113 21.76 -0.23 -6.68
N CYS A 114 21.45 0.90 -7.33
CA CYS A 114 20.38 1.76 -6.91
C CYS A 114 19.02 1.13 -7.23
N ALA A 115 18.17 1.04 -6.20
CA ALA A 115 16.81 0.59 -6.38
C ALA A 115 16.04 1.63 -7.22
N PRO A 116 15.15 1.22 -8.13
CA PRO A 116 14.36 2.15 -8.95
C PRO A 116 13.47 3.10 -8.14
N ALA A 117 13.18 2.77 -6.88
CA ALA A 117 12.35 3.56 -5.97
C ALA A 117 13.18 4.41 -4.99
N ASP A 118 14.52 4.31 -5.02
CA ASP A 118 15.41 5.08 -4.17
C ASP A 118 15.92 6.30 -4.94
N GLU A 119 15.25 7.44 -4.73
CA GLU A 119 15.58 8.70 -5.40
C GLU A 119 16.87 9.35 -4.86
N ASP A 120 17.33 8.92 -3.68
CA ASP A 120 18.54 9.44 -3.02
C ASP A 120 19.81 8.66 -3.42
N CYS A 121 19.66 7.52 -4.10
CA CYS A 121 20.77 6.70 -4.54
C CYS A 121 21.37 7.20 -5.87
N PHE A 122 22.64 7.61 -5.82
CA PHE A 122 23.40 8.04 -7.00
C PHE A 122 24.36 6.95 -7.46
N GLU A 123 24.14 6.42 -8.65
CA GLU A 123 24.98 5.36 -9.22
C GLU A 123 26.05 5.92 -10.15
N THR A 124 27.27 5.37 -10.06
CA THR A 124 28.35 5.68 -11.01
C THR A 124 28.04 5.08 -12.39
N MET A 125 28.54 5.70 -13.46
CA MET A 125 28.40 5.19 -14.84
C MET A 125 29.20 3.90 -15.10
N GLU A 126 29.82 3.30 -14.09
CA GLU A 126 30.51 2.03 -14.22
C GLU A 126 29.52 0.87 -14.43
N LEU A 127 29.79 0.03 -15.43
CA LEU A 127 29.02 -1.17 -15.71
C LEU A 127 29.07 -2.11 -14.50
N LYS A 128 27.94 -2.71 -14.16
CA LYS A 128 27.79 -3.66 -13.06
C LYS A 128 27.14 -4.94 -13.54
N ALA A 129 27.56 -6.06 -12.95
CA ALA A 129 27.15 -7.38 -13.35
C ALA A 129 26.67 -8.21 -12.15
N CYS A 130 25.85 -9.21 -12.43
CA CYS A 130 25.41 -10.19 -11.45
C CYS A 130 26.46 -11.27 -11.23
N SER A 131 26.76 -11.57 -9.96
CA SER A 131 27.52 -12.78 -9.57
C SER A 131 26.60 -14.00 -9.43
N ALA A 132 27.18 -15.19 -9.41
CA ALA A 132 26.49 -16.45 -9.09
C ALA A 132 25.75 -16.41 -7.73
N ASP A 133 26.23 -15.64 -6.76
CA ASP A 133 25.59 -15.44 -5.45
C ASP A 133 24.35 -14.53 -5.49
N GLY A 134 23.95 -14.05 -6.68
CA GLY A 134 22.80 -13.16 -6.86
C GLY A 134 23.03 -11.73 -6.35
N LYS A 135 24.30 -11.33 -6.17
CA LYS A 135 24.71 -9.96 -5.82
C LYS A 135 25.10 -9.19 -7.08
N CYS A 136 24.80 -7.90 -7.08
CA CYS A 136 25.26 -6.96 -8.10
C CYS A 136 26.60 -6.37 -7.68
N HIS A 137 27.59 -6.36 -8.56
CA HIS A 137 28.93 -5.80 -8.31
C HIS A 137 29.42 -5.03 -9.53
N SER A 138 30.45 -4.19 -9.36
CA SER A 138 31.13 -3.55 -10.49
C SER A 138 31.73 -4.61 -11.41
N ALA A 139 31.52 -4.45 -12.72
CA ALA A 139 32.00 -5.37 -13.75
C ALA A 139 33.51 -5.23 -14.03
N ALA A 140 34.24 -4.51 -13.18
CA ALA A 140 35.69 -4.39 -13.28
C ALA A 140 36.34 -5.75 -12.99
N SER A 141 36.64 -6.48 -14.07
CA SER A 141 37.47 -7.68 -14.17
C SER A 141 37.07 -8.88 -13.32
N GLY A 142 36.77 -10.01 -13.98
CA GLY A 142 36.78 -11.31 -13.31
C GLY A 142 38.12 -11.58 -12.61
N GLY A 143 38.05 -12.27 -11.49
CA GLY A 143 39.18 -12.89 -10.80
C GLY A 143 39.90 -11.98 -9.80
N GLU A 144 39.47 -12.03 -8.54
CA GLU A 144 40.37 -11.79 -7.41
C GLU A 144 41.33 -12.99 -7.35
N VAL A 145 42.56 -12.80 -7.83
CA VAL A 145 43.71 -13.53 -7.31
C VAL A 145 44.03 -12.94 -5.93
N ASP A 146 44.62 -13.78 -5.07
CA ASP A 146 45.20 -13.48 -3.75
C ASP A 146 44.30 -13.71 -2.51
N ASP A 147 44.28 -14.97 -2.03
CA ASP A 147 44.67 -15.25 -0.64
C ASP A 147 45.23 -16.69 -0.52
N MET A 148 46.56 -16.80 -0.64
CA MET A 148 47.32 -18.01 -0.34
C MET A 148 48.22 -17.72 0.86
N PRO A 149 47.86 -18.13 2.09
CA PRO A 149 48.80 -18.16 3.19
C PRO A 149 49.68 -19.41 3.10
N MET A 150 50.99 -19.16 3.23
CA MET A 150 52.09 -20.14 3.31
C MET A 150 52.00 -21.04 4.54
#